data_AF-A0A7X6XFB5-F1
#
_entry.id   AF-A0A7X6XFB5-F1
#
_cell.length_a   1.000
_cell.length_b   1.000
_cell.length_c   1.000
_cell.angle_alpha   90.00
_cell.angle_beta   90.00
_cell.angle_gamma   90.00
#
_symmetry.space_group_name_H-M   'P 1'
#
loop_
_entity.id
_entity.type
_entity.pdbx_description
1 polymer ?
#
loop_
_entity_poly.entity_id
_entity_poly.type
_entity_poly.pdbx_seq_one_letter_code
_entity_poly.pdbx_strand_id
1 'polypeptide(L)'
;MKQKLMPYLLATTIALIALLISQVIWINLSRRQKKESREAQFTESFDKAFSYSAFGDVANSTTPSFTVQQVDSIPEKDKGTQIAKLDKINSYDDAAKMIENAFFLNRLNRDEVSLQYLDSLIQDRARDMGKISSSQLAIYDAQDNIIDSLANTYNHSGKLFSKTYKAERIIANPNNRYTVRAEYRIAEQGNLRNMSFATAVSFVASLIIITVLFLLIRSLKRRHNEMVNMERSFHGAIHDLKSPLAFVYLSLSSMEEKEANVHKKMNLTLSADRVLFLSDKIQRMMQSGRNSKKIADAD
;
A
#
# COMPACT_ATOMS: atom_id res chain seq x y z
N MET A 1 -14.47 -12.75 34.28
CA MET A 1 -13.70 -11.90 33.34
C MET A 1 -13.07 -12.59 32.11
N LYS A 2 -12.65 -13.87 32.15
CA LYS A 2 -12.00 -14.56 31.00
C LYS A 2 -12.76 -14.47 29.65
N GLN A 3 -14.09 -14.38 29.66
CA GLN A 3 -14.91 -14.34 28.44
C GLN A 3 -15.09 -12.94 27.83
N LYS A 4 -14.89 -11.84 28.57
CA LYS A 4 -15.15 -10.49 28.05
C LYS A 4 -13.99 -9.90 27.25
N LEU A 5 -12.73 -10.25 27.55
CA LEU A 5 -11.54 -9.71 26.86
C LEU A 5 -11.17 -10.45 25.56
N MET A 6 -11.47 -11.76 25.49
CA MET A 6 -11.20 -12.61 24.32
C MET A 6 -11.85 -12.12 23.00
N PRO A 7 -13.13 -11.67 22.99
CA PRO A 7 -13.75 -11.20 21.75
C PRO A 7 -13.15 -9.87 21.25
N TYR A 8 -12.82 -8.92 22.15
CA TYR A 8 -12.15 -7.68 21.74
C TYR A 8 -10.77 -7.94 21.15
N LEU A 9 -10.08 -8.97 21.66
CA LEU A 9 -8.78 -9.40 21.17
C LEU A 9 -8.81 -10.02 19.79
N LEU A 10 -9.78 -10.91 19.54
CA LEU A 10 -10.01 -11.45 18.21
C LEU A 10 -10.39 -10.33 17.24
N ALA A 11 -11.24 -9.39 17.65
CA ALA A 11 -11.62 -8.25 16.84
C ALA A 11 -10.43 -7.34 16.47
N THR A 12 -9.55 -7.01 17.43
CA THR A 12 -8.34 -6.20 17.12
C THR A 12 -7.37 -6.95 16.22
N THR A 13 -7.19 -8.25 16.43
CA THR A 13 -6.31 -9.08 15.60
C THR A 13 -6.84 -9.18 14.17
N ILE A 14 -8.15 -9.42 14.01
CA ILE A 14 -8.82 -9.46 12.70
C ILE A 14 -8.74 -8.08 12.01
N ALA A 15 -8.99 -6.99 12.74
CA ALA A 15 -8.88 -5.63 12.20
C ALA A 15 -7.47 -5.32 11.71
N LEU A 16 -6.45 -5.75 12.45
CA LEU A 16 -5.04 -5.57 12.07
C LEU A 16 -4.69 -6.42 10.85
N ILE A 17 -5.14 -7.67 10.77
CA ILE A 17 -4.96 -8.52 9.58
C ILE A 17 -5.65 -7.89 8.35
N ALA A 18 -6.88 -7.39 8.51
CA ALA A 18 -7.61 -6.70 7.45
C ALA A 18 -6.85 -5.45 6.97
N LEU A 19 -6.21 -4.72 7.89
CA LEU A 19 -5.38 -3.55 7.57
C LEU A 19 -4.13 -3.97 6.76
N LEU A 20 -3.45 -5.05 7.15
CA LEU A 20 -2.31 -5.58 6.39
C LEU A 20 -2.72 -6.01 4.98
N ILE A 21 -3.84 -6.73 4.85
CA ILE A 21 -4.39 -7.15 3.56
C ILE A 21 -4.73 -5.92 2.70
N SER A 22 -5.37 -4.91 3.29
CA SER A 22 -5.72 -3.65 2.60
C SER A 22 -4.47 -2.93 2.07
N GLN A 23 -3.40 -2.86 2.86
CA GLN A 23 -2.12 -2.27 2.43
C GLN A 23 -1.51 -3.02 1.23
N VAL A 24 -1.52 -4.36 1.26
CA VAL A 24 -1.01 -5.19 0.16
C VAL A 24 -1.83 -5.00 -1.12
N ILE A 25 -3.16 -5.02 -1.01
CA ILE A 25 -4.07 -4.79 -2.13
C ILE A 25 -3.82 -3.40 -2.73
N TRP A 26 -3.72 -2.37 -1.88
CA TRP A 26 -3.53 -0.99 -2.32
C TRP A 26 -2.21 -0.78 -3.05
N ILE A 27 -1.11 -1.39 -2.60
CA ILE A 27 0.19 -1.34 -3.31
C ILE A 27 0.05 -1.98 -4.69
N ASN A 28 -0.57 -3.15 -4.77
CA ASN A 28 -0.70 -3.88 -6.03
C ASN A 28 -1.58 -3.10 -7.03
N LEU A 29 -2.73 -2.59 -6.56
CA LEU A 29 -3.62 -1.77 -7.38
C LEU A 29 -2.93 -0.48 -7.84
N SER A 30 -2.24 0.22 -6.94
CA SER A 30 -1.51 1.45 -7.26
C SER A 30 -0.40 1.21 -8.28
N ARG A 31 0.30 0.07 -8.19
CA ARG A 31 1.32 -0.33 -9.18
C ARG A 31 0.70 -0.62 -10.55
N ARG A 32 -0.43 -1.34 -10.59
CA ARG A 32 -1.14 -1.66 -11.84
C ARG A 32 -1.70 -0.41 -12.51
N GLN A 33 -2.45 0.40 -11.77
CA GLN A 33 -3.06 1.62 -12.28
C GLN A 33 -2.01 2.61 -12.80
N LYS A 34 -0.88 2.79 -12.08
CA LYS A 34 0.21 3.64 -12.57
C LYS A 34 0.93 3.04 -13.78
N LYS A 35 1.05 1.71 -13.88
CA LYS A 35 1.60 1.05 -15.06
C LYS A 35 0.77 1.41 -16.30
N GLU A 36 -0.53 1.18 -16.23
CA GLU A 36 -1.46 1.47 -17.34
C GLU A 36 -1.48 2.96 -17.67
N SER A 37 -1.58 3.81 -16.66
CA SER A 37 -1.57 5.26 -16.84
C SER A 37 -0.27 5.77 -17.48
N ARG A 38 0.89 5.22 -17.10
CA ARG A 38 2.17 5.61 -17.71
C ARG A 38 2.34 5.07 -19.12
N GLU A 39 1.86 3.87 -19.41
CA GLU A 39 1.86 3.34 -20.78
C GLU A 39 0.99 4.21 -21.69
N ALA A 40 -0.21 4.60 -21.23
CA ALA A 40 -1.06 5.55 -21.94
C ALA A 40 -0.40 6.92 -22.14
N GLN A 41 0.25 7.49 -21.11
CA GLN A 41 0.98 8.75 -21.22
C GLN A 41 2.13 8.68 -22.23
N PHE A 42 2.84 7.55 -22.30
CA PHE A 42 3.89 7.35 -23.29
C PHE A 42 3.33 7.27 -24.70
N THR A 43 2.27 6.47 -24.92
CA THR A 43 1.60 6.38 -26.22
C THR A 43 1.07 7.73 -26.67
N GLU A 44 0.46 8.51 -25.77
CA GLU A 44 0.00 9.88 -26.09
C GLU A 44 1.16 10.81 -26.45
N SER A 45 2.29 10.72 -25.72
CA SER A 45 3.49 11.51 -26.02
C SER A 45 4.08 11.14 -27.38
N PHE A 46 4.08 9.86 -27.71
CA PHE A 46 4.50 9.32 -29.00
C PHE A 46 3.56 9.77 -30.12
N ASP A 47 2.25 9.65 -29.95
CA ASP A 47 1.25 10.07 -30.95
C ASP A 47 1.37 11.56 -31.23
N LYS A 48 1.49 12.40 -30.20
CA LYS A 48 1.74 13.83 -30.38
C LYS A 48 3.05 14.09 -31.12
N ALA A 49 4.15 13.43 -30.72
CA ALA A 49 5.44 13.59 -31.40
C ALA A 49 5.34 13.18 -32.88
N PHE A 50 4.63 12.10 -33.17
CA PHE A 50 4.35 11.64 -34.52
C PHE A 50 3.56 12.68 -35.31
N SER A 51 2.44 13.19 -34.80
CA SER A 51 1.63 14.22 -35.46
C SER A 51 2.46 15.47 -35.78
N TYR A 52 3.27 15.94 -34.82
CA TYR A 52 4.17 17.07 -35.05
C TYR A 52 5.24 16.77 -36.11
N SER A 53 5.76 15.55 -36.17
CA SER A 53 6.70 15.14 -37.23
C SER A 53 6.02 15.04 -38.60
N ALA A 54 4.75 14.63 -38.65
CA ALA A 54 3.99 14.55 -39.89
C ALA A 54 3.66 15.94 -40.45
N PHE A 55 3.30 16.90 -39.59
CA PHE A 55 2.84 18.24 -39.99
C PHE A 55 3.87 19.37 -39.85
N GLY A 56 5.10 19.10 -39.38
CA GLY A 56 6.05 20.12 -38.90
C GLY A 56 6.33 21.29 -39.85
N ASP A 57 6.31 21.07 -41.17
CA ASP A 57 6.54 22.13 -42.16
C ASP A 57 5.25 22.87 -42.57
N VAL A 58 4.10 22.21 -42.43
CA VAL A 58 2.77 22.77 -42.74
C VAL A 58 2.44 23.92 -41.79
N ALA A 59 2.81 23.77 -40.51
CA ALA A 59 2.56 24.77 -39.47
C ALA A 59 3.41 26.05 -39.64
N ASN A 60 4.58 25.96 -40.30
CA ASN A 60 5.53 27.06 -40.46
C ASN A 60 5.45 27.76 -41.82
N SER A 61 4.64 27.26 -42.76
CA SER A 61 4.46 27.89 -44.06
C SER A 61 3.39 29.00 -44.01
N THR A 62 3.72 30.19 -44.49
CA THR A 62 2.79 31.33 -44.65
C THR A 62 1.72 31.10 -45.73
N THR A 63 1.79 29.98 -46.46
CA THR A 63 0.82 29.58 -47.49
C THR A 63 0.48 28.10 -47.28
N PRO A 64 -0.72 27.75 -46.77
CA PRO A 64 -1.10 26.35 -46.65
C PRO A 64 -1.19 25.75 -48.06
N SER A 65 -0.22 24.91 -48.45
CA SER A 65 -0.10 24.37 -49.81
C SER A 65 -0.95 23.11 -50.04
N PHE A 66 -2.04 22.93 -49.30
CA PHE A 66 -2.81 21.68 -49.40
C PHE A 66 -4.31 21.95 -49.39
N THR A 67 -4.99 21.24 -50.28
CA THR A 67 -6.44 21.23 -50.42
C THR A 67 -6.90 19.80 -50.17
N VAL A 68 -7.69 19.59 -49.11
CA VAL A 68 -8.36 18.30 -48.87
C VAL A 68 -9.66 18.32 -49.68
N GLN A 69 -9.76 17.46 -50.69
CA GLN A 69 -11.00 17.28 -51.45
C GLN A 69 -11.39 15.81 -51.43
N GLN A 70 -12.67 15.55 -51.21
CA GLN A 70 -13.27 14.26 -51.49
C GLN A 70 -13.47 14.17 -53.00
N VAL A 71 -12.84 13.19 -53.64
CA VAL A 71 -12.75 13.13 -55.10
C VAL A 71 -13.08 11.71 -55.55
N ASP A 72 -14.13 11.56 -56.35
CA ASP A 72 -14.51 10.28 -56.97
C ASP A 72 -13.55 9.89 -58.12
N SER A 73 -12.91 10.89 -58.75
CA SER A 73 -11.90 10.70 -59.81
C SER A 73 -10.95 11.90 -59.89
N ILE A 74 -9.63 11.62 -59.95
CA ILE A 74 -8.57 12.65 -59.87
C ILE A 74 -8.68 13.62 -61.05
N PRO A 75 -8.81 14.95 -60.82
CA PRO A 75 -8.86 15.95 -61.90
C PRO A 75 -7.61 15.88 -62.78
N GLU A 76 -7.75 16.06 -64.09
CA GLU A 76 -6.60 16.01 -65.02
C GLU A 76 -5.51 17.03 -64.69
N LYS A 77 -5.89 18.17 -64.09
CA LYS A 77 -4.97 19.23 -63.67
C LYS A 77 -3.98 18.78 -62.59
N ASP A 78 -4.34 17.76 -61.82
CA ASP A 78 -3.55 17.25 -60.69
C ASP A 78 -2.82 15.94 -61.03
N LYS A 79 -2.83 15.53 -62.31
CA LYS A 79 -2.01 14.40 -62.82
C LYS A 79 -0.52 14.77 -62.71
N GLY A 80 0.12 14.35 -61.63
CA GLY A 80 1.52 14.62 -61.31
C GLY A 80 1.73 15.03 -59.85
N THR A 81 0.67 15.45 -59.16
CA THR A 81 0.69 15.71 -57.73
C THR A 81 0.68 14.38 -56.98
N GLN A 82 1.52 14.25 -55.94
CA GLN A 82 1.49 13.06 -55.06
C GLN A 82 0.19 13.04 -54.26
N ILE A 83 -0.69 12.10 -54.59
CA ILE A 83 -2.00 11.93 -53.95
C ILE A 83 -1.94 10.71 -53.02
N ALA A 84 -2.13 10.94 -51.72
CA ALA A 84 -2.34 9.87 -50.76
C ALA A 84 -3.83 9.47 -50.77
N LYS A 85 -4.12 8.21 -51.13
CA LYS A 85 -5.48 7.68 -51.07
C LYS A 85 -5.80 7.24 -49.64
N LEU A 86 -6.83 7.84 -49.04
CA LEU A 86 -7.39 7.42 -47.77
C LEU A 86 -8.52 6.40 -48.03
N ASP A 87 -8.54 5.32 -47.25
CA ASP A 87 -9.66 4.35 -47.23
C ASP A 87 -10.92 4.94 -46.55
N LYS A 88 -12.03 4.19 -46.52
CA LYS A 88 -13.30 4.63 -45.91
C LYS A 88 -13.12 5.07 -44.45
N ILE A 89 -13.51 6.30 -44.17
CA ILE A 89 -13.49 6.91 -42.84
C ILE A 89 -14.73 6.45 -42.07
N ASN A 90 -14.53 5.68 -40.99
CA ASN A 90 -15.62 5.23 -40.11
C ASN A 90 -15.83 6.16 -38.89
N SER A 91 -14.85 7.01 -38.54
CA SER A 91 -14.96 8.00 -37.46
C SER A 91 -14.05 9.22 -37.68
N TYR A 92 -14.32 10.34 -36.99
CA TYR A 92 -13.49 11.55 -37.04
C TYR A 92 -12.07 11.33 -36.50
N ASP A 93 -11.92 10.50 -35.48
CA ASP A 93 -10.61 10.20 -34.87
C ASP A 93 -9.74 9.35 -35.82
N ASP A 94 -10.39 8.49 -36.62
CA ASP A 94 -9.75 7.76 -37.71
C ASP A 94 -9.36 8.70 -38.85
N ALA A 95 -10.20 9.68 -39.20
CA ALA A 95 -9.91 10.66 -40.25
C ALA A 95 -8.61 11.44 -39.96
N ALA A 96 -8.46 11.95 -38.73
CA ALA A 96 -7.27 12.70 -38.31
C ALA A 96 -6.01 11.82 -38.39
N LYS A 97 -6.08 10.59 -37.88
CA LYS A 97 -4.97 9.64 -37.94
C LYS A 97 -4.61 9.23 -39.36
N MET A 98 -5.60 9.09 -40.26
CA MET A 98 -5.36 8.77 -41.66
C MET A 98 -4.72 9.94 -42.41
N ILE A 99 -5.11 11.18 -42.12
CA ILE A 99 -4.47 12.38 -42.68
C ILE A 99 -3.02 12.46 -42.19
N GLU A 100 -2.78 12.32 -40.88
CA GLU A 100 -1.43 12.27 -40.30
C GLU A 100 -0.55 11.20 -40.97
N ASN A 101 -1.11 10.00 -41.14
CA ASN A 101 -0.44 8.88 -41.79
C ASN A 101 -0.11 9.21 -43.26
N ALA A 102 -1.02 9.85 -43.99
CA ALA A 102 -0.80 10.28 -45.37
C ALA A 102 0.33 11.32 -45.49
N PHE A 103 0.38 12.30 -44.58
CA PHE A 103 1.47 13.28 -44.54
C PHE A 103 2.81 12.64 -44.21
N PHE A 104 2.84 11.76 -43.21
CA PHE A 104 4.06 11.04 -42.86
C PHE A 104 4.56 10.16 -44.01
N LEU A 105 3.67 9.45 -44.72
CA LEU A 105 4.02 8.67 -45.91
C LEU A 105 4.62 9.52 -47.02
N ASN A 106 4.02 10.69 -47.28
CA ASN A 106 4.52 11.59 -48.31
C ASN A 106 5.96 12.01 -48.01
N ARG A 107 6.24 12.39 -46.76
CA ARG A 107 7.60 12.72 -46.31
C ARG A 107 8.54 11.52 -46.37
N LEU A 108 8.06 10.33 -45.98
CA LEU A 108 8.86 9.11 -46.03
C LEU A 108 9.27 8.78 -47.47
N ASN A 109 8.36 8.92 -48.43
CA ASN A 109 8.65 8.71 -49.86
C ASN A 109 9.61 9.76 -50.46
N ARG A 110 9.81 10.89 -49.78
CA ARG A 110 10.73 11.96 -50.18
C ARG A 110 12.07 11.93 -49.42
N ASP A 111 12.29 10.92 -48.57
CA ASP A 111 13.45 10.88 -47.65
C ASP A 111 13.54 12.10 -46.70
N GLU A 112 12.39 12.73 -46.38
CA GLU A 112 12.31 13.90 -45.51
C GLU A 112 12.02 13.55 -44.03
N VAL A 113 11.92 12.26 -43.70
CA VAL A 113 11.66 11.80 -42.34
C VAL A 113 12.97 11.66 -41.59
N SER A 114 13.20 12.53 -40.61
CA SER A 114 14.34 12.40 -39.69
C SER A 114 13.93 11.65 -38.42
N LEU A 115 14.42 10.42 -38.26
CA LEU A 115 14.27 9.67 -37.01
C LEU A 115 14.91 10.39 -35.81
N GLN A 116 15.97 11.16 -36.03
CA GLN A 116 16.62 11.95 -34.98
C GLN A 116 15.73 13.09 -34.49
N TYR A 117 14.99 13.75 -35.39
CA TYR A 117 14.01 14.75 -35.01
C TYR A 117 12.84 14.13 -34.23
N LEU A 118 12.31 12.99 -34.70
CA LEU A 118 11.23 12.29 -34.01
C LEU A 118 11.67 11.78 -32.62
N ASP A 119 12.88 11.23 -32.51
CA ASP A 119 13.47 10.81 -31.22
C ASP A 119 13.58 12.01 -30.26
N SER A 120 14.08 13.16 -30.71
CA SER A 120 14.13 14.39 -29.90
C SER A 120 12.73 14.85 -29.43
N LEU A 121 11.72 14.82 -30.32
CA LEU A 121 10.34 15.19 -29.98
C LEU A 121 9.70 14.24 -28.96
N ILE A 122 10.00 12.94 -29.04
CA ILE A 122 9.53 11.95 -28.08
C ILE A 122 10.24 12.18 -26.73
N GLN A 123 11.56 12.37 -26.74
CA GLN A 123 12.33 12.64 -25.53
C GLN A 123 11.85 13.88 -24.79
N ASP A 124 11.56 14.96 -25.52
CA ASP A 124 11.09 16.20 -24.94
C ASP A 124 9.72 16.03 -24.27
N ARG A 125 8.78 15.37 -24.94
CA ARG A 125 7.43 15.13 -24.40
C ARG A 125 7.40 14.09 -23.30
N ALA A 126 8.27 13.08 -23.35
CA ALA A 126 8.39 12.06 -22.31
C ALA A 126 9.23 12.50 -21.10
N ARG A 127 9.76 13.74 -21.08
CA ARG A 127 10.64 14.25 -20.02
C ARG A 127 10.00 14.19 -18.64
N ASP A 128 8.70 14.46 -18.56
CA ASP A 128 7.93 14.42 -17.30
C ASP A 128 7.77 13.00 -16.74
N MET A 129 7.94 11.98 -17.57
CA MET A 129 7.89 10.59 -17.13
C MET A 129 9.15 10.17 -16.38
N GLY A 130 10.29 10.81 -16.65
CA GLY A 130 11.57 10.52 -16.02
C GLY A 130 12.75 10.61 -16.99
N LYS A 131 13.92 10.23 -16.49
CA LYS A 131 15.15 10.26 -17.30
C LYS A 131 15.21 9.04 -18.23
N ILE A 132 15.46 9.28 -19.51
CA ILE A 132 15.57 8.25 -20.53
C ILE A 132 16.96 7.61 -20.44
N SER A 133 16.99 6.29 -20.31
CA SER A 133 18.21 5.48 -20.20
C SER A 133 18.62 4.86 -21.54
N SER A 134 17.64 4.55 -22.39
CA SER A 134 17.87 4.16 -23.77
C SER A 134 16.64 4.48 -24.60
N SER A 135 16.83 4.82 -25.87
CA SER A 135 15.78 4.91 -26.88
C SER A 135 16.13 4.04 -28.07
N GLN A 136 15.10 3.45 -28.66
CA GLN A 136 15.16 2.77 -29.94
C GLN A 136 13.92 3.19 -30.72
N LEU A 137 14.13 3.61 -31.95
CA LEU A 137 13.09 4.03 -32.88
C LEU A 137 13.41 3.38 -34.22
N ALA A 138 12.44 2.72 -34.84
CA ALA A 138 12.64 2.07 -36.12
C ALA A 138 11.38 2.14 -36.98
N ILE A 139 11.59 2.18 -38.29
CA ILE A 139 10.55 2.09 -39.31
C ILE A 139 10.69 0.73 -39.98
N TYR A 140 9.58 0.00 -40.03
CA TYR A 140 9.49 -1.32 -40.62
C TYR A 140 8.63 -1.27 -41.88
N ASP A 141 8.99 -2.06 -42.89
CA ASP A 141 8.16 -2.32 -44.08
C ASP A 141 7.02 -3.31 -43.77
N ALA A 142 6.28 -3.72 -44.82
CA ALA A 142 5.17 -4.65 -44.70
C ALA A 142 5.60 -6.09 -44.37
N GLN A 143 6.87 -6.41 -44.58
CA GLN A 143 7.51 -7.70 -44.31
C GLN A 143 8.28 -7.70 -42.97
N ASP A 144 8.16 -6.65 -42.17
CA ASP A 144 8.86 -6.44 -40.90
C ASP A 144 10.39 -6.28 -41.05
N ASN A 145 10.87 -5.88 -42.24
CA ASN A 145 12.26 -5.48 -42.42
C ASN A 145 12.45 -4.02 -41.98
N ILE A 146 13.60 -3.74 -41.38
CA ILE A 146 13.97 -2.39 -40.93
C ILE A 146 14.36 -1.56 -42.16
N ILE A 147 13.64 -0.47 -42.39
CA ILE A 147 13.95 0.54 -43.40
C ILE A 147 14.97 1.54 -42.84
N ASP A 148 14.71 2.02 -41.62
CA ASP A 148 15.59 2.93 -40.91
C ASP A 148 15.46 2.68 -39.40
N SER A 149 16.53 2.90 -38.65
CA SER A 149 16.54 2.77 -37.20
C SER A 149 17.54 3.70 -36.52
N LEU A 150 17.14 4.19 -35.36
CA LEU A 150 17.94 4.99 -34.47
C LEU A 150 17.91 4.37 -33.07
N ALA A 151 19.07 4.13 -32.49
CA ALA A 151 19.20 3.62 -31.14
C ALA A 151 20.22 4.43 -30.35
N ASN A 152 19.80 4.97 -29.22
CA ASN A 152 20.65 5.76 -28.33
C ASN A 152 20.66 5.12 -26.94
N THR A 153 21.86 5.03 -26.34
CA THR A 153 22.02 4.62 -24.94
C THR A 153 22.60 5.77 -24.14
N TYR A 154 21.94 6.09 -23.04
CA TYR A 154 22.35 7.19 -22.18
C TYR A 154 22.88 6.66 -20.85
N ASN A 155 24.00 7.23 -20.39
CA ASN A 155 24.60 6.87 -19.11
C ASN A 155 23.96 7.69 -17.98
N HIS A 156 22.96 7.11 -17.32
CA HIS A 156 22.29 7.70 -16.17
C HIS A 156 22.33 6.75 -14.96
N SER A 157 22.54 7.32 -13.77
CA SER A 157 22.34 6.61 -12.50
C SER A 157 20.86 6.25 -12.35
N GLY A 158 20.53 4.96 -12.34
CA GLY A 158 19.14 4.49 -12.20
C GLY A 158 18.70 3.39 -13.17
N LYS A 159 19.58 2.85 -14.04
CA LYS A 159 19.26 1.75 -14.98
C LYS A 159 18.54 0.57 -14.32
N LEU A 160 18.91 0.22 -13.09
CA LEU A 160 18.32 -0.89 -12.32
C LEU A 160 16.81 -0.76 -12.08
N PHE A 161 16.27 0.46 -12.09
CA PHE A 161 14.85 0.75 -11.86
C PHE A 161 14.20 1.43 -13.06
N SER A 162 14.72 1.15 -14.26
CA SER A 162 14.14 1.61 -15.52
C SER A 162 13.13 0.61 -16.05
N LYS A 163 12.04 1.11 -16.63
CA LYS A 163 11.02 0.30 -17.30
C LYS A 163 10.98 0.64 -18.78
N THR A 164 10.78 -0.38 -19.62
CA THR A 164 10.59 -0.21 -21.06
C THR A 164 9.14 0.16 -21.35
N TYR A 165 8.96 1.23 -22.11
CA TYR A 165 7.70 1.67 -22.68
C TYR A 165 7.78 1.49 -24.19
N LYS A 166 6.69 1.00 -24.78
CA LYS A 166 6.59 0.72 -26.22
C LYS A 166 5.38 1.44 -26.78
N ALA A 167 5.54 2.03 -27.94
CA ALA A 167 4.47 2.58 -28.74
C ALA A 167 4.71 2.22 -30.20
N GLU A 168 3.63 1.98 -30.93
CA GLU A 168 3.69 1.66 -32.35
C GLU A 168 2.60 2.39 -33.12
N ARG A 169 2.93 2.78 -34.34
CA ARG A 169 1.97 3.36 -35.28
C ARG A 169 2.02 2.62 -36.60
N ILE A 170 0.87 2.10 -37.00
CA ILE A 170 0.70 1.45 -38.28
C ILE A 170 0.21 2.49 -39.29
N ILE A 171 0.92 2.55 -40.40
CA ILE A 171 0.68 3.46 -41.49
C ILE A 171 0.32 2.59 -42.70
N ALA A 172 -0.97 2.51 -43.01
CA ALA A 172 -1.48 1.69 -44.11
C ALA A 172 -1.91 2.56 -45.30
N ASN A 173 -1.46 2.19 -46.48
CA ASN A 173 -1.92 2.66 -47.78
C ASN A 173 -2.40 1.42 -48.56
N PRO A 174 -3.42 1.50 -49.44
CA PRO A 174 -3.88 0.37 -50.26
C PRO A 174 -2.81 -0.54 -50.88
N ASN A 175 -1.60 -0.03 -51.15
CA ASN A 175 -0.51 -0.82 -51.74
C ASN A 175 0.63 -1.19 -50.77
N ASN A 176 0.89 -0.39 -49.73
CA ASN A 176 2.05 -0.56 -48.83
C ASN A 176 1.65 -0.32 -47.37
N ARG A 177 2.29 -1.04 -46.45
CA ARG A 177 2.11 -0.89 -45.00
C ARG A 177 3.47 -0.66 -44.35
N TYR A 178 3.54 0.34 -43.47
CA TYR A 178 4.73 0.66 -42.69
C TYR A 178 4.37 0.68 -41.21
N THR A 179 5.33 0.34 -40.36
CA THR A 179 5.16 0.38 -38.89
C THR A 179 6.27 1.21 -38.27
N VAL A 180 5.93 2.26 -37.55
CA VAL A 180 6.89 3.03 -36.75
C VAL A 180 6.81 2.53 -35.31
N ARG A 181 7.92 2.00 -34.77
CA ARG A 181 7.98 1.45 -33.41
C ARG A 181 8.99 2.22 -32.57
N ALA A 182 8.55 2.67 -31.40
CA ALA A 182 9.37 3.34 -30.40
C ALA A 182 9.48 2.48 -29.14
N GLU A 183 10.69 2.19 -28.69
CA GLU A 183 10.98 1.50 -27.42
C GLU A 183 11.92 2.34 -26.56
N TYR A 184 11.42 2.82 -25.43
CA TYR A 184 12.14 3.74 -24.55
C TYR A 184 12.25 3.15 -23.15
N ARG A 185 13.47 3.09 -22.60
CA ARG A 185 13.69 2.77 -21.19
C ARG A 185 13.72 4.05 -20.39
N ILE A 186 12.73 4.26 -19.55
CA ILE A 186 12.61 5.46 -18.71
C ILE A 186 12.80 5.05 -17.25
N ALA A 187 13.69 5.75 -16.54
CA ALA A 187 13.89 5.58 -15.11
C ALA A 187 12.67 6.10 -14.35
N GLU A 188 12.08 5.27 -13.48
CA GLU A 188 10.95 5.71 -12.65
C GLU A 188 11.38 6.85 -11.72
N GLN A 189 10.62 7.96 -11.74
CA GLN A 189 10.82 9.04 -10.79
C GLN A 189 10.54 8.57 -9.36
N GLY A 190 11.35 9.03 -8.40
CA GLY A 190 11.38 8.58 -7.00
C GLY A 190 10.07 8.67 -6.20
N ASN A 191 9.00 9.24 -6.75
CA ASN A 191 7.69 9.27 -6.10
C ASN A 191 7.11 7.87 -5.84
N LEU A 192 7.34 6.90 -6.74
CA LEU A 192 6.94 5.50 -6.52
C LEU A 192 7.74 4.84 -5.40
N ARG A 193 9.03 5.17 -5.31
CA ARG A 193 9.91 4.73 -4.21
C ARG A 193 9.42 5.27 -2.88
N ASN A 194 9.07 6.55 -2.81
CA ASN A 194 8.64 7.18 -1.57
C ASN A 194 7.27 6.68 -1.10
N MET A 195 6.31 6.47 -2.01
CA MET A 195 5.01 5.88 -1.65
C MET A 195 5.15 4.44 -1.17
N SER A 196 5.90 3.60 -1.90
CA SER A 196 6.09 2.20 -1.50
C SER A 196 6.88 2.07 -0.19
N PHE A 197 7.87 2.95 0.03
CA PHE A 197 8.59 3.02 1.29
C PHE A 197 7.69 3.47 2.44
N ALA A 198 6.84 4.48 2.25
CA ALA A 198 5.89 4.92 3.27
C ALA A 198 4.90 3.80 3.65
N THR A 199 4.40 3.04 2.67
CA THR A 199 3.54 1.87 2.97
C THR A 199 4.30 0.76 3.68
N ALA A 200 5.57 0.50 3.33
CA ALA A 200 6.40 -0.47 4.02
C ALA A 200 6.68 -0.06 5.48
N VAL A 201 6.97 1.22 5.73
CA VAL A 201 7.14 1.75 7.09
C VAL A 201 5.85 1.63 7.90
N SER A 202 4.70 1.94 7.29
CA SER A 202 3.39 1.76 7.95
C SER A 202 3.12 0.29 8.29
N PHE A 203 3.46 -0.64 7.41
CA PHE A 203 3.34 -2.08 7.66
C PHE A 203 4.19 -2.54 8.85
N VAL A 204 5.46 -2.10 8.90
CA VAL A 204 6.36 -2.40 10.02
C VAL A 204 5.84 -1.81 11.32
N ALA A 205 5.35 -0.57 11.31
CA ALA A 205 4.75 0.06 12.48
C ALA A 205 3.54 -0.74 12.99
N SER A 206 2.66 -1.22 12.09
CA SER A 206 1.54 -2.09 12.46
C SER A 206 1.99 -3.39 13.13
N LEU A 207 3.04 -4.04 12.63
CA LEU A 207 3.60 -5.24 13.26
C LEU A 207 4.15 -4.99 14.66
N ILE A 208 4.82 -3.85 14.87
CA ILE A 208 5.33 -3.45 16.18
C ILE A 208 4.16 -3.25 17.15
N ILE A 209 3.11 -2.55 16.73
CA ILE A 209 1.92 -2.32 17.56
C ILE A 209 1.27 -3.65 17.97
N ILE A 210 1.09 -4.58 17.03
CA ILE A 210 0.54 -5.92 17.31
C ILE A 210 1.40 -6.64 18.37
N THR A 211 2.71 -6.60 18.20
CA THR A 211 3.66 -7.28 19.10
C THR A 211 3.61 -6.69 20.50
N VAL A 212 3.62 -5.36 20.63
CA VAL A 212 3.52 -4.67 21.93
C VAL A 212 2.20 -5.00 22.61
N LEU A 213 1.08 -4.95 21.88
CA LEU A 213 -0.24 -5.29 22.41
C LEU A 213 -0.24 -6.72 22.97
N PHE A 214 0.30 -7.67 22.21
CA PHE A 214 0.40 -9.07 22.61
C PHE A 214 1.23 -9.25 23.90
N LEU A 215 2.38 -8.55 24.01
CA LEU A 215 3.23 -8.60 25.20
C LEU A 215 2.53 -8.01 26.43
N LEU A 216 1.85 -6.88 26.30
CA LEU A 216 1.07 -6.26 27.39
C LEU A 216 0.01 -7.22 27.93
N ILE A 217 -0.67 -7.93 27.04
CA ILE A 217 -1.71 -8.90 27.43
C ILE A 217 -1.12 -10.10 28.14
N ARG A 218 0.01 -10.62 27.63
CA ARG A 218 0.72 -11.72 28.29
C ARG A 218 1.13 -11.32 29.71
N SER A 219 1.63 -10.11 29.89
CA SER A 219 1.97 -9.55 31.21
C SER A 219 0.75 -9.43 32.11
N LEU A 220 -0.36 -8.91 31.60
CA LEU A 220 -1.60 -8.74 32.35
C LEU A 220 -2.18 -10.10 32.81
N LYS A 221 -2.18 -11.10 31.93
CA LYS A 221 -2.64 -12.45 32.25
C LYS A 221 -1.78 -13.10 33.34
N ARG A 222 -0.47 -12.87 33.31
CA ARG A 222 0.45 -13.35 34.34
C ARG A 222 0.14 -12.72 35.70
N ARG A 223 0.05 -11.39 35.75
CA ARG A 223 -0.29 -10.66 36.99
C ARG A 223 -1.65 -11.09 37.55
N HIS A 224 -2.64 -11.29 36.69
CA HIS A 224 -3.95 -11.76 37.12
C HIS A 224 -3.88 -13.17 37.74
N ASN A 225 -3.15 -14.09 37.13
CA ASN A 225 -2.96 -15.43 37.69
C ASN A 225 -2.21 -15.40 39.03
N GLU A 226 -1.20 -14.55 39.16
CA GLU A 226 -0.47 -14.34 40.41
C GLU A 226 -1.42 -13.80 41.51
N MET A 227 -2.28 -12.83 41.18
CA MET A 227 -3.29 -12.31 42.11
C MET A 227 -4.30 -13.38 42.54
N VAL A 228 -4.81 -14.19 41.60
CA VAL A 228 -5.76 -15.28 41.91
C VAL A 228 -5.12 -16.36 42.79
N ASN A 229 -3.84 -16.69 42.54
CA ASN A 229 -3.12 -17.66 43.36
C ASN A 229 -2.86 -17.11 44.77
N MET A 230 -2.49 -15.83 44.88
CA MET A 230 -2.32 -15.16 46.16
C MET A 230 -3.63 -15.10 46.95
N GLU A 231 -4.75 -14.83 46.30
CA GLU A 231 -6.09 -14.87 46.92
C GLU A 231 -6.41 -16.26 47.49
N ARG A 232 -6.17 -17.32 46.71
CA ARG A 232 -6.41 -18.70 47.16
C ARG A 232 -5.53 -19.08 48.35
N SER A 233 -4.25 -18.74 48.29
CA SER A 233 -3.30 -19.01 49.39
C SER A 233 -3.68 -18.25 50.66
N PHE A 234 -4.07 -16.99 50.53
CA PHE A 234 -4.52 -16.17 51.65
C PHE A 234 -5.82 -16.70 52.27
N HIS A 235 -6.77 -17.17 51.44
CA HIS A 235 -7.99 -17.78 51.94
C HIS A 235 -7.73 -19.10 52.67
N GLY A 236 -6.80 -19.93 52.16
CA GLY A 236 -6.35 -21.15 52.83
C GLY A 236 -5.69 -20.86 54.18
N ALA A 237 -4.77 -19.90 54.22
CA ALA A 237 -4.11 -19.50 55.46
C ALA A 237 -5.10 -19.00 56.53
N ILE A 238 -6.13 -18.24 56.14
CA ILE A 238 -7.18 -17.79 57.08
C ILE A 238 -7.99 -18.96 57.61
N HIS A 239 -8.39 -19.90 56.74
CA HIS A 239 -9.13 -21.09 57.13
C HIS A 239 -8.33 -21.90 58.17
N ASP A 240 -7.04 -22.07 57.92
CA ASP A 240 -6.14 -22.83 58.79
C ASP A 240 -5.83 -22.09 60.10
N LEU A 241 -5.90 -20.75 60.12
CA LEU A 241 -5.75 -19.94 61.34
C LEU A 241 -7.02 -19.92 62.21
N LYS A 242 -8.21 -20.07 61.63
CA LYS A 242 -9.49 -19.96 62.37
C LYS A 242 -9.64 -21.04 63.44
N SER A 243 -9.28 -22.28 63.11
CA SER A 243 -9.39 -23.44 64.01
C SER A 243 -8.48 -23.35 65.25
N PRO A 244 -7.15 -23.15 65.12
CA PRO A 244 -6.26 -23.02 66.27
C PRO A 244 -6.57 -21.77 67.11
N LEU A 245 -7.00 -20.66 66.51
CA LEU A 245 -7.36 -19.45 67.24
C LEU A 245 -8.61 -19.66 68.11
N ALA A 246 -9.61 -20.37 67.58
CA ALA A 246 -10.80 -20.76 68.35
C ALA A 246 -10.45 -21.74 69.48
N PHE A 247 -9.54 -22.68 69.24
CA PHE A 247 -9.05 -23.61 70.25
C PHE A 247 -8.32 -22.89 71.40
N VAL A 248 -7.42 -21.94 71.08
CA VAL A 248 -6.71 -21.15 72.09
C VAL A 248 -7.69 -20.32 72.92
N TYR A 249 -8.69 -19.69 72.29
CA TYR A 249 -9.73 -18.97 73.00
C TYR A 249 -10.49 -19.88 73.98
N LEU A 250 -11.00 -21.02 73.52
CA LEU A 250 -11.72 -21.98 74.38
C LEU A 250 -10.85 -22.53 75.51
N SER A 251 -9.57 -22.79 75.24
CA SER A 251 -8.63 -23.26 76.25
C SER A 251 -8.35 -22.20 77.32
N LEU A 252 -8.20 -20.92 76.92
CA LEU A 252 -8.02 -19.81 77.86
C LEU A 252 -9.27 -19.59 78.71
N SER A 253 -10.47 -19.64 78.12
CA SER A 253 -11.73 -19.54 78.85
C SER A 253 -11.94 -20.71 79.82
N SER A 254 -11.55 -21.94 79.46
CA SER A 254 -11.62 -23.08 80.37
C SER A 254 -10.62 -22.97 81.54
N MET A 255 -9.43 -22.41 81.29
CA MET A 255 -8.44 -22.13 82.34
C MET A 255 -8.92 -21.02 83.28
N GLU A 256 -9.56 -19.98 82.74
CA GLU A 256 -10.15 -18.89 83.51
C GLU A 256 -11.22 -19.40 84.49
N GLU A 257 -12.10 -20.29 84.03
CA GLU A 257 -13.19 -20.86 84.84
C GLU A 257 -12.66 -21.70 86.02
N LYS A 258 -11.48 -22.32 85.87
CA LYS A 258 -10.85 -23.18 86.87
C LYS A 258 -9.87 -22.45 87.80
N GLU A 259 -9.58 -21.18 87.57
CA GLU A 259 -8.56 -20.42 88.30
C GLU A 259 -9.16 -19.71 89.52
N ALA A 260 -8.65 -20.02 90.71
CA ALA A 260 -9.10 -19.42 91.97
C ALA A 260 -8.38 -18.09 92.28
N ASN A 261 -7.22 -17.82 91.67
CA ASN A 261 -6.46 -16.60 91.91
C ASN A 261 -6.97 -15.45 91.02
N VAL A 262 -7.45 -14.38 91.67
CA VAL A 262 -8.03 -13.18 91.01
C VAL A 262 -7.08 -12.54 89.99
N HIS A 263 -5.78 -12.44 90.30
CA HIS A 263 -4.80 -11.84 89.37
C HIS A 263 -4.54 -12.72 88.14
N LYS A 264 -4.47 -14.04 88.32
CA LYS A 264 -4.28 -14.97 87.20
C LYS A 264 -5.53 -15.05 86.32
N LYS A 265 -6.71 -15.04 86.94
CA LYS A 265 -8.00 -14.98 86.25
C LYS A 265 -8.10 -13.75 85.34
N MET A 266 -7.71 -12.57 85.85
CA MET A 266 -7.70 -11.33 85.05
C MET A 266 -6.69 -11.34 83.90
N ASN A 267 -5.56 -12.04 84.04
CA ASN A 267 -4.61 -12.19 82.95
C ASN A 267 -5.11 -13.17 81.87
N LEU A 268 -5.87 -14.19 82.24
CA LEU A 268 -6.49 -15.15 81.32
C LEU A 268 -7.62 -14.51 80.50
N THR A 269 -8.49 -13.71 81.13
CA THR A 269 -9.53 -12.93 80.42
C THR A 269 -8.91 -11.97 79.42
N LEU A 270 -7.90 -11.20 79.84
CA LEU A 270 -7.20 -10.26 78.96
C LEU A 270 -6.49 -10.96 77.79
N SER A 271 -6.02 -12.19 78.00
CA SER A 271 -5.43 -13.01 76.93
C SER A 271 -6.50 -13.53 75.97
N ALA A 272 -7.66 -13.97 76.47
CA ALA A 272 -8.80 -14.39 75.65
C ALA A 272 -9.34 -13.24 74.79
N ASP A 273 -9.47 -12.04 75.35
CA ASP A 273 -9.89 -10.82 74.64
C ASP A 273 -8.92 -10.44 73.53
N ARG A 274 -7.60 -10.59 73.75
CA ARG A 274 -6.58 -10.36 72.72
C ARG A 274 -6.69 -11.36 71.57
N VAL A 275 -7.03 -12.62 71.85
CA VAL A 275 -7.25 -13.66 70.83
C VAL A 275 -8.50 -13.36 70.01
N LEU A 276 -9.59 -12.90 70.65
CA LEU A 276 -10.80 -12.44 69.95
C LEU A 276 -10.53 -11.21 69.08
N PHE A 277 -9.78 -10.23 69.60
CA PHE A 277 -9.39 -9.04 68.84
C PHE A 277 -8.56 -9.41 67.60
N LEU A 278 -7.63 -10.37 67.73
CA LEU A 278 -6.85 -10.87 66.59
C LEU A 278 -7.74 -11.57 65.56
N SER A 279 -8.72 -12.36 66.01
CA SER A 279 -9.72 -13.01 65.16
C SER A 279 -10.52 -12.00 64.34
N ASP A 280 -11.05 -10.96 65.01
CA ASP A 280 -11.84 -9.90 64.37
C ASP A 280 -10.99 -9.11 63.38
N LYS A 281 -9.73 -8.82 63.71
CA LYS A 281 -8.80 -8.14 62.79
C LYS A 281 -8.53 -8.94 61.53
N ILE A 282 -8.32 -10.26 61.65
CA ILE A 282 -8.17 -11.16 60.50
C ILE A 282 -9.44 -11.20 59.65
N GLN A 283 -10.62 -11.25 60.28
CA GLN A 283 -11.91 -11.24 59.59
C GLN A 283 -12.17 -9.92 58.85
N ARG A 284 -11.85 -8.77 59.45
CA ARG A 284 -11.96 -7.45 58.79
C ARG A 284 -11.00 -7.33 57.60
N MET A 285 -9.78 -7.85 57.71
CA MET A 285 -8.82 -7.88 56.60
C MET A 285 -9.36 -8.68 55.41
N MET A 286 -10.07 -9.78 55.68
CA MET A 286 -10.75 -10.58 54.65
C MET A 286 -11.94 -9.85 54.01
N GLN A 287 -12.77 -9.17 54.81
CA GLN A 287 -13.90 -8.38 54.29
C GLN A 287 -13.43 -7.20 53.44
N SER A 288 -12.34 -6.54 53.84
CA SER A 288 -11.72 -5.47 53.05
C SER A 288 -11.22 -5.98 51.69
N GLY A 289 -10.51 -7.11 51.66
CA GLY A 289 -10.08 -7.74 50.41
C GLY A 289 -11.25 -8.15 49.50
N ARG A 290 -12.39 -8.55 50.09
CA ARG A 290 -13.62 -8.91 49.37
C ARG A 290 -14.37 -7.69 48.80
N ASN A 291 -14.32 -6.54 49.47
CA ASN A 291 -14.94 -5.30 48.98
C ASN A 291 -14.14 -4.65 47.85
N SER A 292 -12.81 -4.72 47.89
CA SER A 292 -11.95 -4.30 46.76
C SER A 292 -12.23 -5.09 45.48
N LYS A 293 -12.62 -6.37 45.60
CA LYS A 293 -13.03 -7.23 44.48
C LYS A 293 -14.37 -6.82 43.86
N LYS A 294 -15.37 -6.44 44.66
CA LYS A 294 -16.67 -5.96 44.15
C LYS A 294 -16.55 -4.67 43.32
N ILE A 295 -15.57 -3.83 43.64
CA ILE A 295 -15.29 -2.59 42.89
C ILE A 295 -14.54 -2.92 41.60
N ALA A 296 -13.55 -3.82 41.63
CA ALA A 296 -12.79 -4.24 40.45
C ALA A 296 -13.56 -5.11 39.43
N ASP A 297 -14.63 -5.78 39.85
CA ASP A 297 -15.51 -6.58 38.96
C ASP A 297 -16.69 -5.75 38.38
N ALA A 298 -16.89 -4.50 38.84
CA ALA A 298 -17.97 -3.61 38.41
C ALA A 298 -17.55 -2.60 37.32
N ASP A 299 -16.24 -2.43 37.09
CA ASP A 299 -15.63 -1.68 35.98
C ASP A 299 -15.15 -2.62 34.85
#